data_AF-A0A0L7TH67-F1
#
_entry.id   AF-A0A0L7TH67-F1
#
_cell.length_a   1.000
_cell.length_b   1.000
_cell.length_c   1.000
_cell.angle_alpha   90.00
_cell.angle_beta   90.00
_cell.angle_gamma   90.00
#
_symmetry.space_group_name_H-M   'P 1'
#
loop_
_entity.id
_entity.type
_entity.pdbx_description
1 polymer ?
#
loop_
_entity_poly.entity_id
_entity_poly.type
_entity_poly.pdbx_seq_one_letter_code
_entity_poly.pdbx_strand_id
1 'polypeptide(L)' 'MFPKLIMLALVAALLSACARPPAGCNDVSCRPQSDLHKLTIWWQPELRNGPYDFTQVAVDY' A
#
# COMPACT_ATOMS: atom_id res chain seq x y z
N MET A 1 13.02 29.76 18.62
CA MET A 1 12.79 28.30 18.77
C MET A 1 11.48 27.85 18.09
N PHE A 2 10.37 28.56 18.31
CA PHE A 2 9.05 28.32 17.68
C PHE A 2 9.02 28.12 16.15
N PRO A 3 9.72 28.90 15.29
CA PRO A 3 9.56 28.75 13.84
C PRO A 3 10.11 27.41 13.32
N LYS A 4 11.13 26.84 13.99
CA LYS A 4 11.69 25.53 13.64
C LYS A 4 10.72 24.40 13.99
N LEU A 5 10.00 24.52 15.11
CA LEU A 5 8.97 23.55 15.53
C LEU A 5 7.77 23.57 14.59
N ILE A 6 7.34 24.77 14.16
CA ILE A 6 6.27 24.94 13.18
C ILE A 6 6.67 24.32 11.83
N MET A 7 7.89 24.58 11.37
CA MET A 7 8.43 23.94 10.16
C MET A 7 8.45 22.42 10.28
N LEU A 8 8.91 21.87 11.41
CA LEU A 8 8.92 20.42 11.63
C LEU A 8 7.50 19.82 11.60
N ALA A 9 6.54 20.48 12.25
CA ALA A 9 5.15 20.04 12.29
C ALA A 9 4.52 20.07 10.89
N LEU A 10 4.79 21.11 10.10
CA LEU A 10 4.33 21.22 8.72
C LEU A 10 4.90 20.08 7.87
N VAL A 11 6.21 19.85 7.94
CA VAL A 11 6.89 18.78 7.21
C VAL A 11 6.33 17.41 7.63
N ALA A 12 6.16 17.15 8.93
CA ALA A 12 5.57 15.90 9.41
C ALA A 12 4.13 15.68 8.89
N ALA A 13 3.31 16.74 8.82
CA ALA A 13 1.97 16.68 8.26
C ALA A 13 1.95 16.44 6.74
N LEU A 14 2.92 17.00 6.00
CA LEU A 14 3.11 16.73 4.57
C LEU A 14 3.52 15.26 4.33
N LEU A 15 4.41 14.71 5.15
CA LEU A 15 4.85 13.30 5.01
C LEU A 15 3.73 12.30 5.35
N SER A 16 2.84 12.60 6.31
CA SER A 16 1.74 11.69 6.66
C SER A 16 0.70 11.55 5.53
N ALA A 17 0.56 12.55 4.68
CA ALA A 17 -0.30 12.48 3.48
C ALA A 17 0.26 11.53 2.41
N CYS A 18 1.59 11.36 2.34
CA CYS A 18 2.26 10.43 1.44
C CYS A 18 2.37 9.01 2.00
N ALA A 19 2.18 8.82 3.31
CA ALA A 19 2.24 7.53 3.98
C ALA A 19 0.94 6.71 3.86
N ARG A 20 -0.03 7.16 3.04
CA ARG A 20 -1.23 6.39 2.77
C ARG A 20 -0.79 5.09 2.10
N PRO A 21 -0.93 3.91 2.74
CA PRO A 21 -0.87 2.68 1.98
C PRO A 21 -1.91 2.83 0.86
N PRO A 22 -1.62 2.38 -0.38
CA PRO A 22 -2.62 2.39 -1.44
C PRO A 22 -3.90 1.85 -0.81
N ALA A 23 -4.96 2.67 -0.76
CA ALA A 23 -6.16 2.36 -0.02
C ALA A 23 -6.57 0.96 -0.46
N GLY A 24 -6.34 -0.03 0.42
CA GLY A 24 -6.43 -1.43 0.06
C GLY A 24 -7.86 -1.62 -0.40
N CYS A 25 -8.01 -1.89 -1.69
CA CYS A 25 -9.34 -2.10 -2.22
C CYS A 25 -9.91 -3.36 -1.54
N ASN A 26 -10.89 -3.14 -0.66
CA ASN A 26 -11.57 -4.21 0.05
C ASN A 26 -12.73 -4.79 -0.78
N ASP A 27 -13.15 -4.09 -1.82
CA ASP A 27 -14.16 -4.53 -2.78
C ASP A 27 -13.57 -5.45 -3.84
N VAL A 28 -14.33 -6.47 -4.26
CA VAL A 28 -13.91 -7.34 -5.37
C VAL A 28 -13.68 -6.57 -6.68
N SER A 29 -14.32 -5.42 -6.85
CA SER A 29 -14.27 -4.62 -8.09
C SER A 29 -12.94 -3.91 -8.33
N CYS A 30 -12.18 -3.57 -7.29
CA CYS A 30 -10.88 -2.88 -7.44
C CYS A 30 -9.69 -3.76 -7.01
N ARG A 31 -9.93 -5.07 -6.89
CA ARG A 31 -8.88 -6.06 -6.63
C ARG A 31 -7.97 -6.17 -7.84
N PRO A 32 -6.63 -6.04 -7.68
CA PRO A 32 -5.70 -6.24 -8.78
C PRO A 32 -5.90 -7.60 -9.45
N GLN A 33 -5.95 -7.58 -10.78
CA GLN A 33 -6.03 -8.79 -11.59
C GLN A 33 -4.64 -9.22 -12.04
N SER A 34 -4.49 -10.50 -12.36
CA SER A 34 -3.30 -11.00 -13.01
C SER A 34 -3.26 -10.55 -14.48
N ASP A 35 -2.06 -10.29 -14.98
CA ASP A 35 -1.77 -9.96 -16.38
C ASP A 35 -0.49 -10.71 -16.83
N LEU A 36 -0.14 -10.61 -18.11
CA LEU A 36 1.03 -11.23 -18.74
C LEU A 36 2.34 -11.01 -17.97
N HIS A 37 2.47 -9.91 -17.24
CA HIS A 37 3.70 -9.57 -16.51
C HIS A 37 3.58 -9.70 -14.99
N LYS A 38 2.38 -9.95 -14.46
CA LYS A 38 2.11 -9.92 -13.02
C LYS A 38 1.07 -10.95 -12.63
N LEU A 39 1.42 -11.85 -11.73
CA LEU A 39 0.49 -12.78 -11.11
C LEU A 39 0.03 -12.24 -9.75
N THR A 40 -1.29 -12.11 -9.55
CA THR A 40 -1.88 -11.75 -8.25
C THR A 40 -2.35 -13.02 -7.53
N ILE A 41 -1.80 -13.29 -6.34
CA ILE A 41 -2.18 -14.42 -5.47
C ILE A 41 -2.97 -13.88 -4.29
N TRP A 42 -4.15 -14.46 -4.03
CA TRP A 42 -5.05 -14.06 -2.94
C TRP A 42 -4.93 -15.00 -1.74
N TRP A 43 -4.72 -14.43 -0.55
CA TRP A 43 -4.51 -15.18 0.68
C TRP A 43 -5.73 -15.10 1.60
N GLN A 44 -6.11 -16.24 2.17
CA GLN A 44 -7.03 -16.27 3.30
C GLN A 44 -6.41 -15.55 4.52
N PRO A 45 -7.21 -14.94 5.41
CA PRO A 45 -6.73 -14.17 6.57
C PRO A 45 -5.61 -14.85 7.37
N GLU A 46 -5.76 -16.14 7.65
CA GLU A 46 -4.82 -16.94 8.45
C GLU A 46 -3.47 -17.20 7.75
N LEU A 47 -3.39 -16.97 6.44
CA LEU A 47 -2.20 -17.23 5.61
C LEU A 47 -1.49 -15.95 5.17
N ARG A 48 -1.91 -14.79 5.70
CA ARG A 48 -1.34 -13.49 5.33
C ARG A 48 -0.04 -13.23 6.08
N ASN A 49 1.02 -12.95 5.32
CA ASN A 49 2.31 -12.52 5.88
C ASN A 49 2.45 -10.99 5.98
N GLY A 50 1.38 -10.24 5.71
CA GLY A 50 1.40 -8.78 5.67
C GLY A 50 0.00 -8.15 5.70
N PRO A 51 -0.08 -6.82 5.61
CA PRO A 51 -1.33 -6.08 5.74
C PRO A 51 -2.26 -6.19 4.53
N TYR A 52 -1.78 -6.78 3.42
CA TYR A 52 -2.55 -6.97 2.20
C TYR A 52 -3.06 -8.40 2.07
N ASP A 53 -4.27 -8.50 1.51
CA ASP A 53 -4.98 -9.75 1.24
C ASP A 53 -4.42 -10.49 0.01
N PHE A 54 -3.42 -9.91 -0.64
CA PHE A 54 -2.82 -10.42 -1.86
C PHE A 54 -1.31 -10.16 -1.91
N THR A 55 -0.64 -10.92 -2.76
CA THR A 55 0.75 -10.68 -3.19
C THR A 55 0.81 -10.65 -4.70
N GLN A 56 1.54 -9.69 -5.26
CA GLN A 56 1.84 -9.65 -6.70
C GLN A 56 3.26 -10.13 -6.95
N VAL A 57 3.41 -11.05 -7.89
CA VAL A 57 4.70 -11.58 -8.32
C VAL A 57 4.90 -11.19 -9.77
N ALA A 58 6.08 -10.64 -10.09
CA ALA A 58 6.46 -10.36 -11.46
C ALA A 58 6.67 -11.67 -12.22
N VAL A 59 6.15 -11.74 -13.44
CA VAL A 59 6.38 -12.85 -14.36
C VAL A 59 7.29 -12.29 -15.45
N ASP A 60 8.60 -12.33 -15.19
CA ASP A 60 9.62 -12.06 -16.20
C ASP A 60 9.90 -13.38 -16.95
N TYR A 61 9.95 -13.31 -18.28
CA TYR A 61 10.28 -14.44 -19.14
C TYR A 61 11.79 -14.52 -19.41
#